data_AF-A0A1G1T6V5-F1
#
_entry.id   AF-A0A1G1T6V5-F1
#
_cell.length_a   1.000
_cell.length_b   1.000
_cell.length_c   1.000
_cell.angle_alpha   90.00
_cell.angle_beta   90.00
_cell.angle_gamma   90.00
#
_symmetry.space_group_name_H-M   'P 1'
#
loop_
_entity.id
_entity.type
_entity.pdbx_description
1 polymer ?
#
loop_
_entity_poly.entity_id
_entity_poly.type
_entity_poly.pdbx_seq_one_letter_code
_entity_poly.pdbx_strand_id
1 'polypeptide(L)'
;MREVLASSFLARDVELSILLPPATTAARPEYPVLYLNDGQDLERLHFQATLDKLYAAHAVYPFIVVAVHANEQRVQEYGTAAHADFNGRGGLAGAYSRFLLEELLPFAQARYQASANPAHAVMAGFSLSGLSAFDVVWHHPEVFERAGVFSGSFWWRHRAVGAGYTPADRIMHGLVQARPPHPRHRFWLQIGTLDERNDRNDNGVIDSLEDCLDLIDALVMGGMDVNQAIRYVQVEGGHHHPDTWGRVMPDFLTWAFGQEGSTAALPAPLPVVRLHLDPALVPAIVPSTAAPAVAAAAPPLVLAPTVGAVLPPAVPIISHLYTPAMPISRPVDGDFLPYAGSYINLVPEGTDPREALQTQTQAIQEIFSGLTEEQAEKSYAPGKWSLKEMLLHQIDSERVFGYRAMRFGRGDSQDLPGFDQDEYVVYSGANSRSVASLLAEYEATRAATLAMFNSFTDEQLDRRGTANGGPNTVRALLFIVPGHELHHLNIIRERYLPIL
;
A
#
# COMPACT_ATOMS: atom_id res chain seq x y z
N MET A 1 -16.89 19.22 5.80
CA MET A 1 -16.17 20.45 6.21
C MET A 1 -14.86 20.07 6.90
N ARG A 2 -13.89 20.98 6.94
CA ARG A 2 -12.59 20.76 7.62
C ARG A 2 -12.57 21.52 8.93
N GLU A 3 -12.04 20.89 9.97
CA GLU A 3 -11.86 21.46 11.30
C GLU A 3 -10.46 21.11 11.80
N VAL A 4 -9.95 21.86 12.77
CA VAL A 4 -8.66 21.62 13.42
C VAL A 4 -8.88 21.60 14.92
N LEU A 5 -8.43 20.53 15.57
CA LEU A 5 -8.48 20.37 17.01
C LEU A 5 -7.05 20.33 17.57
N ALA A 6 -6.68 21.35 18.34
CA ALA A 6 -5.40 21.36 19.04
C ALA A 6 -5.40 20.28 20.12
N SER A 7 -4.46 19.34 20.04
CA SER A 7 -4.35 18.24 21.00
C SER A 7 -3.20 18.45 21.96
N SER A 8 -3.51 18.43 23.26
CA SER A 8 -2.51 18.45 24.32
C SER A 8 -1.79 17.11 24.50
N PHE A 9 -2.46 15.99 24.18
CA PHE A 9 -1.90 14.64 24.32
C PHE A 9 -0.98 14.28 23.16
N LEU A 10 -1.32 14.72 21.95
CA LEU A 10 -0.49 14.52 20.75
C LEU A 10 0.50 15.66 20.51
N ALA A 11 0.38 16.76 21.26
CA ALA A 11 1.20 17.96 21.12
C ALA A 11 1.22 18.51 19.68
N ARG A 12 0.09 18.41 18.98
CA ARG A 12 -0.09 18.89 17.61
C ARG A 12 -1.53 19.29 17.36
N ASP A 13 -1.71 20.07 16.29
CA ASP A 13 -3.01 20.31 15.71
C ASP A 13 -3.45 19.06 14.91
N VAL A 14 -4.67 18.61 15.16
CA VAL A 14 -5.27 17.44 14.52
C VAL A 14 -6.29 17.92 13.50
N GLU A 15 -6.03 17.67 12.23
CA GLU A 15 -6.99 17.95 11.16
C GLU A 15 -8.12 16.91 11.16
N LEU A 16 -9.35 17.39 10.99
CA LEU A 16 -10.56 16.59 10.97
C LEU A 16 -11.38 16.86 9.69
N SER A 17 -11.90 15.81 9.08
CA SER A 17 -12.99 15.91 8.10
C SER A 17 -14.32 15.57 8.79
N ILE A 18 -15.22 16.56 8.86
CA ILE A 18 -16.56 16.38 9.40
C ILE A 18 -17.57 16.27 8.25
N LEU A 19 -18.27 15.13 8.16
CA LEU A 19 -19.42 14.96 7.26
C LEU A 19 -20.69 14.91 8.09
N LEU A 20 -21.57 15.88 7.85
CA LEU A 20 -22.88 15.94 8.49
C LEU A 20 -23.90 15.18 7.64
N PRO A 21 -24.87 14.50 8.26
CA PRO A 21 -25.91 13.84 7.49
C PRO A 21 -26.80 14.85 6.76
N PRO A 22 -27.57 14.43 5.73
CA PRO A 22 -28.55 15.28 5.08
C PRO A 22 -29.53 15.89 6.09
N ALA A 23 -29.91 17.15 5.88
CA ALA A 23 -30.90 17.81 6.72
C ALA A 23 -32.24 17.05 6.67
N THR A 24 -32.60 16.39 7.77
CA THR A 24 -33.86 15.66 7.88
C THR A 24 -34.98 16.56 8.38
N THR A 25 -36.21 16.33 7.92
CA THR A 25 -37.43 17.04 8.39
C THR A 25 -37.78 16.71 9.85
N ALA A 26 -37.32 15.57 10.37
CA ALA A 26 -37.38 15.24 11.78
C ALA A 26 -36.05 15.63 12.45
N ALA A 27 -36.10 16.58 13.38
CA ALA A 27 -34.95 16.93 14.22
C ALA A 27 -34.63 15.75 15.14
N ARG A 28 -33.39 15.22 15.06
CA ARG A 28 -32.88 14.31 16.09
C ARG A 28 -32.23 15.14 17.21
N PRO A 29 -32.43 14.78 18.49
CA PRO A 29 -31.75 15.47 19.59
C PRO A 29 -30.24 15.23 19.56
N GLU A 30 -29.80 14.05 19.10
CA GLU A 30 -28.39 13.67 18.93
C GLU A 30 -28.24 12.73 17.74
N TYR A 31 -27.06 12.72 17.13
CA TYR A 31 -26.70 11.83 16.02
C TYR A 31 -25.68 10.80 16.47
N PRO A 32 -25.82 9.54 16.01
CA PRO A 32 -24.73 8.58 16.08
C PRO A 32 -23.55 9.03 15.25
N VAL A 33 -22.36 8.52 15.57
CA VAL A 33 -21.10 9.01 15.02
C VAL A 33 -20.20 7.85 14.61
N LEU A 34 -19.67 7.96 13.39
CA LEU A 34 -18.52 7.22 12.94
C LEU A 34 -17.26 8.06 13.18
N TYR A 35 -16.41 7.62 14.09
CA TYR A 35 -15.05 8.10 14.24
C TYR A 35 -14.15 7.25 13.34
N LEU A 36 -13.63 7.85 12.27
CA LEU A 36 -12.86 7.13 11.25
C LEU A 36 -11.41 7.58 11.27
N ASN A 37 -10.49 6.66 11.48
CA ASN A 37 -9.07 6.94 11.31
C ASN A 37 -8.70 7.06 9.83
N ASP A 38 -7.59 7.77 9.57
CA ASP A 38 -7.08 8.01 8.22
C ASP A 38 -8.04 8.80 7.33
N GLY A 39 -8.58 9.89 7.88
CA GLY A 39 -9.52 10.77 7.18
C GLY A 39 -9.00 11.35 5.86
N GLN A 40 -7.69 11.34 5.62
CA GLN A 40 -7.08 11.76 4.36
C GLN A 40 -7.47 10.84 3.19
N ASP A 41 -7.84 9.58 3.45
CA ASP A 41 -8.16 8.59 2.42
C ASP A 41 -9.64 8.55 2.04
N LEU A 42 -10.50 9.42 2.61
CA LEU A 42 -11.95 9.45 2.31
C LEU A 42 -12.27 9.53 0.82
N GLU A 43 -11.48 10.28 0.04
CA GLU A 43 -11.67 10.40 -1.42
C GLU A 43 -11.33 9.10 -2.14
N ARG A 44 -10.21 8.46 -1.78
CA ARG A 44 -9.77 7.17 -2.35
C ARG A 44 -10.71 6.03 -2.01
N LEU A 45 -11.39 6.12 -0.86
CA LEU A 45 -12.44 5.19 -0.45
C LEU A 45 -13.78 5.42 -1.16
N HIS A 46 -13.90 6.47 -1.99
CA HIS A 46 -15.16 6.94 -2.56
C HIS A 46 -16.25 7.16 -1.50
N PHE A 47 -15.86 7.60 -0.30
CA PHE A 47 -16.69 7.54 0.90
C PHE A 47 -17.96 8.38 0.77
N GLN A 48 -17.85 9.62 0.28
CA GLN A 48 -19.00 10.51 0.09
C GLN A 48 -20.01 9.93 -0.91
N ALA A 49 -19.54 9.42 -2.05
CA ALA A 49 -20.41 8.82 -3.06
C ALA A 49 -21.13 7.58 -2.52
N THR A 50 -20.48 6.80 -1.66
CA THR A 50 -21.09 5.67 -0.95
C THR A 50 -22.17 6.14 0.03
N LEU A 51 -21.89 7.15 0.86
CA LEU A 51 -22.88 7.72 1.77
C LEU A 51 -24.12 8.24 1.04
N ASP A 52 -23.93 9.01 -0.04
CA ASP A 52 -25.03 9.59 -0.81
C ASP A 52 -25.97 8.52 -1.34
N LYS A 53 -25.41 7.41 -1.86
CA LYS A 53 -26.18 6.24 -2.31
C LYS A 53 -26.95 5.59 -1.16
N LEU A 54 -26.31 5.35 -0.01
CA LEU A 54 -26.95 4.72 1.14
C LEU A 54 -28.07 5.59 1.71
N TYR A 55 -27.89 6.91 1.78
CA TYR A 55 -28.92 7.84 2.22
C TYR A 55 -30.08 7.92 1.23
N ALA A 56 -29.80 7.98 -0.08
CA ALA A 56 -30.83 7.97 -1.11
C ALA A 56 -31.66 6.68 -1.10
N ALA A 57 -31.04 5.55 -0.76
CA ALA A 57 -31.71 4.26 -0.61
C ALA A 57 -32.37 4.05 0.76
N HIS A 58 -32.25 5.00 1.70
CA HIS A 58 -32.66 4.85 3.10
C HIS A 58 -32.08 3.60 3.80
N ALA A 59 -30.90 3.13 3.35
CA ALA A 59 -30.25 1.92 3.87
C ALA A 59 -29.61 2.14 5.26
N VAL A 60 -29.27 3.40 5.58
CA VAL A 60 -28.72 3.81 6.87
C VAL A 60 -29.53 4.96 7.45
N TYR A 61 -29.60 5.05 8.78
CA TYR A 61 -30.13 6.25 9.43
C TYR A 61 -29.09 7.40 9.38
N PRO A 62 -29.51 8.66 9.51
CA PRO A 62 -28.60 9.81 9.58
C PRO A 62 -27.55 9.70 10.68
N PHE A 63 -26.25 9.80 10.34
CA PHE A 63 -25.14 9.82 11.30
C PHE A 63 -24.05 10.82 10.88
N ILE A 64 -23.20 11.21 11.83
CA ILE A 64 -22.05 12.10 11.62
C ILE A 64 -20.80 11.27 11.35
N VAL A 65 -19.95 11.73 10.45
CA VAL A 65 -18.59 11.21 10.31
C VAL A 65 -17.60 12.23 10.86
N VAL A 66 -16.78 11.80 11.80
CA VAL A 66 -15.63 12.54 12.32
C VAL A 66 -14.38 11.76 11.89
N ALA A 67 -13.79 12.14 10.75
CA ALA A 67 -12.62 11.45 10.24
C ALA A 67 -11.33 12.16 10.67
N VAL A 68 -10.48 11.46 11.41
CA VAL A 68 -9.24 11.96 11.99
C VAL A 68 -8.10 11.79 10.99
N HIS A 69 -7.41 12.87 10.66
CA HIS A 69 -6.28 12.82 9.73
C HIS A 69 -5.02 12.40 10.48
N ALA A 70 -4.34 11.42 9.90
CA ALA A 70 -3.01 11.04 10.34
C ALA A 70 -1.98 12.02 9.78
N ASN A 71 -0.80 12.06 10.39
CA ASN A 71 0.37 12.81 9.91
C ASN A 71 1.59 11.87 9.81
N GLU A 72 2.79 12.42 9.72
CA GLU A 72 4.05 11.68 9.71
C GLU A 72 4.25 10.76 10.94
N GLN A 73 3.58 11.04 12.06
CA GLN A 73 3.62 10.23 13.27
C GLN A 73 2.60 9.08 13.28
N ARG A 74 1.89 8.83 12.17
CA ARG A 74 0.89 7.75 12.05
C ARG A 74 1.34 6.42 12.65
N VAL A 75 2.58 5.99 12.34
CA VAL A 75 3.13 4.71 12.81
C VAL A 75 3.45 4.68 14.31
N GLN A 76 3.52 5.86 14.94
CA GLN A 76 3.74 6.02 16.37
C GLN A 76 2.42 6.23 17.12
N GLU A 77 1.48 7.00 16.56
CA GLU A 77 0.17 7.28 17.16
C GLU A 77 -0.80 6.10 17.06
N TYR A 78 -0.60 5.19 16.11
CA TYR A 78 -1.43 4.00 15.95
C TYR A 78 -0.71 2.73 16.41
N GLY A 79 -1.46 1.78 16.96
CA GLY A 79 -0.98 0.52 17.50
C GLY A 79 -1.89 0.02 18.61
N THR A 80 -1.30 -0.59 19.64
CA THR A 80 -1.98 -0.95 20.89
C THR A 80 -1.54 -0.02 22.00
N ALA A 81 -2.48 0.58 22.75
CA ALA A 81 -2.17 1.56 23.78
C ALA A 81 -1.28 1.01 24.92
N ALA A 82 -1.40 -0.29 25.20
CA ALA A 82 -0.64 -0.94 26.26
C ALA A 82 0.84 -1.15 25.90
N HIS A 83 1.14 -1.46 24.63
CA HIS A 83 2.47 -1.90 24.21
C HIS A 83 2.82 -1.44 22.79
N ALA A 84 4.01 -0.87 22.64
CA ALA A 84 4.64 -0.72 21.33
C ALA A 84 5.07 -2.08 20.78
N ASP A 85 5.26 -2.16 19.47
CA ASP A 85 5.80 -3.36 18.83
C ASP A 85 7.31 -3.54 19.09
N PHE A 86 7.87 -4.65 18.62
CA PHE A 86 9.29 -4.99 18.77
C PHE A 86 10.25 -3.92 18.22
N ASN A 87 9.80 -3.05 17.32
CA ASN A 87 10.59 -1.98 16.71
C ASN A 87 10.25 -0.60 17.31
N GLY A 88 9.51 -0.56 18.42
CA GLY A 88 9.10 0.67 19.09
C GLY A 88 8.02 1.47 18.34
N ARG A 89 7.35 0.89 17.35
CA ARG A 89 6.20 1.50 16.67
C ARG A 89 4.98 1.46 17.60
N GLY A 90 4.09 2.43 17.49
CA GLY A 90 2.94 2.59 18.40
C GLY A 90 3.28 3.21 19.75
N GLY A 91 4.46 3.82 19.91
CA GLY A 91 4.88 4.42 21.19
C GLY A 91 4.00 5.57 21.68
N LEU A 92 3.18 6.15 20.82
CA LEU A 92 2.21 7.20 21.12
C LEU A 92 0.75 6.71 21.06
N ALA A 93 0.50 5.41 20.88
CA ALA A 93 -0.86 4.87 20.80
C ALA A 93 -1.70 5.15 22.05
N GLY A 94 -1.09 5.11 23.24
CA GLY A 94 -1.76 5.51 24.47
C GLY A 94 -2.12 7.00 24.51
N ALA A 95 -1.28 7.87 23.94
CA ALA A 95 -1.57 9.31 23.83
C ALA A 95 -2.71 9.57 22.82
N TYR A 96 -2.73 8.82 21.73
CA TYR A 96 -3.82 8.86 20.74
C TYR A 96 -5.15 8.41 21.34
N SER A 97 -5.18 7.32 22.12
CA SER A 97 -6.39 6.89 22.83
C SER A 97 -6.89 7.98 23.79
N ARG A 98 -5.99 8.66 24.52
CA ARG A 98 -6.39 9.78 25.39
C ARG A 98 -6.94 10.96 24.59
N PHE A 99 -6.31 11.33 23.47
CA PHE A 99 -6.83 12.35 22.55
C PHE A 99 -8.26 12.04 22.10
N LEU A 100 -8.53 10.80 21.69
CA LEU A 100 -9.87 10.39 21.27
C LEU A 100 -10.90 10.61 22.39
N LEU A 101 -10.61 10.07 23.57
CA LEU A 101 -11.55 10.02 24.69
C LEU A 101 -11.74 11.37 25.38
N GLU A 102 -10.65 12.12 25.58
CA GLU A 102 -10.63 13.31 26.42
C GLU A 102 -10.74 14.62 25.60
N GLU A 103 -10.49 14.60 24.28
CA GLU A 103 -10.53 15.80 23.44
C GLU A 103 -11.53 15.66 22.27
N LEU A 104 -11.38 14.62 21.44
CA LEU A 104 -12.16 14.49 20.21
C LEU A 104 -13.65 14.24 20.47
N LEU A 105 -13.97 13.32 21.38
CA LEU A 105 -15.35 13.00 21.72
C LEU A 105 -16.09 14.21 22.32
N PRO A 106 -15.55 14.89 23.36
CA PRO A 106 -16.15 16.12 23.87
C PRO A 106 -16.30 17.21 22.81
N PHE A 107 -15.32 17.36 21.92
CA PHE A 107 -15.40 18.31 20.80
C PHE A 107 -16.58 18.00 19.88
N ALA A 108 -16.73 16.73 19.46
CA ALA A 108 -17.83 16.33 18.58
C ALA A 108 -19.20 16.51 19.24
N GLN A 109 -19.32 16.17 20.53
CA GLN A 109 -20.56 16.31 21.32
C GLN A 109 -20.98 17.77 21.45
N ALA A 110 -20.03 18.65 21.79
CA ALA A 110 -20.31 20.07 21.98
C ALA A 110 -20.67 20.80 20.68
N ARG A 111 -20.12 20.38 19.54
CA ARG A 111 -20.17 21.15 18.28
C ARG A 111 -21.16 20.61 17.25
N TYR A 112 -21.43 19.30 17.26
CA TYR A 112 -22.24 18.65 16.22
C TYR A 112 -23.40 17.81 16.74
N GLN A 113 -23.75 17.89 18.03
CA GLN A 113 -24.80 17.05 18.63
C GLN A 113 -24.49 15.56 18.48
N ALA A 114 -23.19 15.20 18.53
CA ALA A 114 -22.77 13.81 18.59
C ALA A 114 -23.33 13.16 19.87
N SER A 115 -23.87 11.96 19.75
CA SER A 115 -24.40 11.24 20.89
C SER A 115 -23.29 10.78 21.83
N ALA A 116 -23.54 10.88 23.14
CA ALA A 116 -22.66 10.34 24.17
C ALA A 116 -22.97 8.86 24.50
N ASN A 117 -23.99 8.26 23.88
CA ASN A 117 -24.34 6.86 24.09
C ASN A 117 -23.32 5.94 23.39
N PRO A 118 -22.67 5.00 24.09
CA PRO A 118 -21.70 4.08 23.50
C PRO A 118 -22.23 3.26 22.32
N ALA A 119 -23.52 2.90 22.35
CA ALA A 119 -24.18 2.18 21.26
C ALA A 119 -24.27 2.98 19.95
N HIS A 120 -24.08 4.31 20.03
CA HIS A 120 -24.11 5.24 18.92
C HIS A 120 -22.70 5.67 18.44
N ALA A 121 -21.64 5.25 19.13
CA ALA A 121 -20.26 5.56 18.79
C ALA A 121 -19.59 4.36 18.12
N VAL A 122 -19.19 4.53 16.87
CA VAL A 122 -18.48 3.52 16.08
C VAL A 122 -17.08 4.03 15.79
N MET A 123 -16.06 3.24 16.10
CA MET A 123 -14.67 3.53 15.73
C MET A 123 -14.27 2.66 14.55
N ALA A 124 -13.59 3.21 13.55
CA ALA A 124 -13.12 2.41 12.43
C ALA A 124 -11.76 2.85 11.88
N GLY A 125 -11.07 1.95 11.20
CA GLY A 125 -9.80 2.24 10.56
C GLY A 125 -9.31 1.12 9.66
N PHE A 126 -8.17 1.38 9.02
CA PHE A 126 -7.57 0.55 7.98
C PHE A 126 -6.15 0.14 8.39
N SER A 127 -5.81 -1.13 8.22
CA SER A 127 -4.47 -1.61 8.55
C SER A 127 -4.10 -1.32 10.01
N LEU A 128 -3.03 -0.56 10.23
CA LEU A 128 -2.58 -0.16 11.56
C LEU A 128 -3.60 0.69 12.31
N SER A 129 -4.37 1.54 11.63
CA SER A 129 -5.41 2.33 12.27
C SER A 129 -6.68 1.51 12.55
N GLY A 130 -6.86 0.39 11.85
CA GLY A 130 -7.85 -0.64 12.15
C GLY A 130 -7.51 -1.43 13.42
N LEU A 131 -6.23 -1.79 13.60
CA LEU A 131 -5.72 -2.31 14.88
C LEU A 131 -6.01 -1.33 16.03
N SER A 132 -5.73 -0.04 15.81
CA SER A 132 -5.97 0.99 16.83
C SER A 132 -7.45 1.16 17.16
N ALA A 133 -8.33 1.12 16.14
CA ALA A 133 -9.77 1.17 16.34
C ALA A 133 -10.24 -0.03 17.18
N PHE A 134 -9.75 -1.23 16.89
CA PHE A 134 -10.04 -2.43 17.68
C PHE A 134 -9.54 -2.30 19.13
N ASP A 135 -8.29 -1.85 19.33
CA ASP A 135 -7.69 -1.67 20.65
C ASP A 135 -8.49 -0.67 21.52
N VAL A 136 -8.88 0.48 20.94
CA VAL A 136 -9.69 1.48 21.64
C VAL A 136 -11.05 0.91 22.06
N VAL A 137 -11.78 0.26 21.14
CA VAL A 137 -13.10 -0.32 21.46
C VAL A 137 -12.96 -1.45 22.47
N TRP A 138 -11.94 -2.29 22.35
CA TRP A 138 -11.68 -3.38 23.30
C TRP A 138 -11.50 -2.84 24.72
N HIS A 139 -10.72 -1.76 24.88
CA HIS A 139 -10.37 -1.21 26.19
C HIS A 139 -11.40 -0.24 26.77
N HIS A 140 -12.26 0.33 25.93
CA HIS A 140 -13.21 1.38 26.34
C HIS A 140 -14.68 1.06 26.00
N PRO A 141 -15.25 -0.07 26.48
CA PRO A 141 -16.65 -0.44 26.25
C PRO A 141 -17.66 0.53 26.88
N GLU A 142 -17.21 1.39 27.80
CA GLU A 142 -17.97 2.49 28.38
C GLU A 142 -18.15 3.67 27.41
N VAL A 143 -17.42 3.68 26.29
CA VAL A 143 -17.43 4.75 25.28
C VAL A 143 -17.77 4.24 23.89
N PHE A 144 -17.23 3.08 23.49
CA PHE A 144 -17.43 2.50 22.16
C PHE A 144 -17.94 1.07 22.27
N GLU A 145 -19.02 0.75 21.56
CA GLU A 145 -19.49 -0.63 21.45
C GLU A 145 -19.00 -1.31 20.16
N ARG A 146 -18.74 -0.54 19.11
CA ARG A 146 -18.56 -1.05 17.74
C ARG A 146 -17.23 -0.65 17.15
N ALA A 147 -16.47 -1.63 16.65
CA ALA A 147 -15.28 -1.38 15.82
C ALA A 147 -15.46 -1.88 14.38
N GLY A 148 -15.08 -1.07 13.41
CA GLY A 148 -14.90 -1.46 12.01
C GLY A 148 -13.42 -1.56 11.65
N VAL A 149 -12.95 -2.77 11.37
CA VAL A 149 -11.53 -3.03 11.11
C VAL A 149 -11.37 -3.54 9.69
N PHE A 150 -10.81 -2.70 8.83
CA PHE A 150 -10.47 -3.06 7.47
C PHE A 150 -9.02 -3.50 7.43
N SER A 151 -8.79 -4.76 7.07
CA SER A 151 -7.44 -5.30 6.85
C SER A 151 -6.51 -5.11 8.06
N GLY A 152 -7.03 -5.33 9.27
CA GLY A 152 -6.36 -4.96 10.52
C GLY A 152 -4.97 -5.56 10.69
N SER A 153 -4.01 -4.76 11.17
CA SER A 153 -2.62 -5.20 11.40
C SER A 153 -2.46 -6.08 12.65
N PHE A 154 -3.20 -7.18 12.75
CA PHE A 154 -3.17 -8.09 13.89
C PHE A 154 -1.87 -8.91 14.01
N TRP A 155 -0.94 -8.76 13.05
CA TRP A 155 0.45 -9.24 13.11
C TRP A 155 1.33 -8.49 14.13
N TRP A 156 0.83 -7.39 14.70
CA TRP A 156 1.54 -6.53 15.66
C TRP A 156 2.05 -7.33 16.87
N ARG A 157 3.34 -7.21 17.20
CA ARG A 157 4.02 -8.22 18.03
C ARG A 157 5.21 -7.69 18.83
N HIS A 158 5.50 -8.37 19.94
CA HIS A 158 6.63 -8.08 20.83
C HIS A 158 8.00 -8.55 20.29
N ARG A 159 8.02 -9.45 19.30
CA ARG A 159 9.24 -10.04 18.74
C ARG A 159 9.21 -10.07 17.22
N ALA A 160 10.34 -9.78 16.58
CA ALA A 160 10.49 -9.96 15.13
C ALA A 160 10.25 -11.43 14.72
N VAL A 161 9.74 -11.66 13.50
CA VAL A 161 9.61 -13.03 12.96
C VAL A 161 11.02 -13.61 12.77
N GLY A 162 11.25 -14.84 13.23
CA GLY A 162 12.57 -15.49 13.22
C GLY A 162 12.74 -16.49 14.37
N ALA A 163 13.98 -16.79 14.75
CA ALA A 163 14.29 -17.75 15.80
C ALA A 163 13.68 -17.33 17.16
N GLY A 164 12.67 -18.07 17.61
CA GLY A 164 11.98 -17.85 18.88
C GLY A 164 10.70 -17.02 18.80
N TYR A 165 10.25 -16.61 17.60
CA TYR A 165 8.89 -16.08 17.40
C TYR A 165 7.85 -17.19 17.58
N THR A 166 6.75 -16.85 18.23
CA THR A 166 5.56 -17.68 18.35
C THR A 166 4.30 -16.82 18.12
N PRO A 167 3.16 -17.42 17.75
CA PRO A 167 1.90 -16.68 17.65
C PRO A 167 1.49 -15.95 18.95
N ALA A 168 1.98 -16.41 20.10
CA ALA A 168 1.78 -15.76 21.40
C ALA A 168 2.52 -14.41 21.55
N ASP A 169 3.48 -14.11 20.67
CA ASP A 169 4.13 -12.79 20.63
C ASP A 169 3.21 -11.71 20.02
N ARG A 170 2.08 -12.06 19.38
CA ARG A 170 1.12 -11.10 18.84
C ARG A 170 0.38 -10.40 19.98
N ILE A 171 0.54 -9.07 20.05
CA ILE A 171 0.15 -8.26 21.20
C ILE A 171 -1.38 -8.27 21.39
N MET A 172 -2.14 -7.99 20.33
CA MET A 172 -3.60 -7.88 20.44
C MET A 172 -4.25 -9.23 20.77
N HIS A 173 -3.76 -10.34 20.22
CA HIS A 173 -4.23 -11.67 20.59
C HIS A 173 -4.00 -11.96 22.07
N GLY A 174 -2.82 -11.63 22.61
CA GLY A 174 -2.53 -11.75 24.04
C GLY A 174 -3.47 -10.90 24.90
N LEU A 175 -3.73 -9.66 24.49
CA LEU A 175 -4.66 -8.74 25.18
C LEU A 175 -6.12 -9.24 25.14
N VAL A 176 -6.55 -9.88 24.06
CA VAL A 176 -7.87 -10.51 23.96
C VAL A 176 -7.96 -11.77 24.82
N GLN A 177 -6.91 -12.59 24.84
CA GLN A 177 -6.88 -13.81 25.64
C GLN A 177 -6.78 -13.53 27.15
N ALA A 178 -6.25 -12.37 27.55
CA ALA A 178 -6.05 -12.00 28.95
C ALA A 178 -7.35 -11.70 29.71
N ARG A 179 -8.46 -11.41 29.03
CA ARG A 179 -9.76 -11.11 29.67
C ARG A 179 -10.94 -11.42 28.75
N PRO A 180 -12.12 -11.77 29.29
CA PRO A 180 -13.29 -12.01 28.47
C PRO A 180 -13.75 -10.73 27.75
N PRO A 181 -14.38 -10.86 26.57
CA PRO A 181 -14.99 -9.75 25.86
C PRO A 181 -16.13 -9.14 26.68
N HIS A 182 -16.30 -7.82 26.57
CA HIS A 182 -17.45 -7.16 27.18
C HIS A 182 -18.74 -7.51 26.42
N PRO A 183 -19.89 -7.72 27.07
CA PRO A 183 -21.15 -8.10 26.40
C PRO A 183 -21.64 -7.14 25.32
N ARG A 184 -21.17 -5.88 25.37
CA ARG A 184 -21.50 -4.83 24.39
C ARG A 184 -20.57 -4.79 23.18
N HIS A 185 -19.44 -5.48 23.20
CA HIS A 185 -18.52 -5.46 22.05
C HIS A 185 -19.19 -6.02 20.81
N ARG A 186 -19.01 -5.30 19.70
CA ARG A 186 -19.47 -5.66 18.36
C ARG A 186 -18.35 -5.33 17.38
N PHE A 187 -17.98 -6.28 16.53
CA PHE A 187 -16.85 -6.12 15.62
C PHE A 187 -17.26 -6.43 14.19
N TRP A 188 -16.92 -5.52 13.29
CA TRP A 188 -16.93 -5.75 11.86
C TRP A 188 -15.48 -5.86 11.41
N LEU A 189 -15.09 -7.02 10.88
CA LEU A 189 -13.72 -7.35 10.54
C LEU A 189 -13.64 -7.73 9.07
N GLN A 190 -12.74 -7.11 8.32
CA GLN A 190 -12.55 -7.42 6.92
C GLN A 190 -11.09 -7.74 6.61
N ILE A 191 -10.89 -8.67 5.67
CA ILE A 191 -9.59 -8.96 5.08
C ILE A 191 -9.73 -9.32 3.59
N GLY A 192 -8.72 -8.99 2.77
CA GLY A 192 -8.62 -9.45 1.39
C GLY A 192 -7.92 -10.80 1.29
N THR A 193 -8.21 -11.62 0.26
CA THR A 193 -7.44 -12.87 0.05
C THR A 193 -6.05 -12.65 -0.54
N LEU A 194 -5.78 -11.45 -1.04
CA LEU A 194 -4.49 -11.00 -1.60
C LEU A 194 -3.97 -9.77 -0.86
N ASP A 195 -4.31 -9.65 0.43
CA ASP A 195 -3.93 -8.52 1.28
C ASP A 195 -2.42 -8.48 1.50
N GLU A 196 -1.80 -9.65 1.58
CA GLU A 196 -0.36 -9.81 1.51
C GLU A 196 -0.02 -11.14 0.83
N ARG A 197 1.27 -11.48 0.83
CA ARG A 197 1.80 -12.71 0.23
C ARG A 197 2.54 -13.60 1.22
N ASN A 198 2.72 -13.12 2.44
CA ASN A 198 3.42 -13.90 3.46
C ASN A 198 2.51 -15.02 3.96
N ASP A 199 3.09 -16.19 4.09
CA ASP A 199 2.51 -17.38 4.69
C ASP A 199 3.61 -17.97 5.58
N ARG A 200 3.59 -17.64 6.87
CA ARG A 200 4.65 -18.02 7.83
C ARG A 200 4.76 -19.54 8.00
N ASN A 201 3.70 -20.29 7.71
CA ASN A 201 3.60 -21.72 8.01
C ASN A 201 3.47 -22.61 6.75
N ASP A 202 3.55 -22.00 5.56
CA ASP A 202 3.47 -22.63 4.24
C ASP A 202 2.18 -23.48 4.04
N ASN A 203 1.06 -23.09 4.65
CA ASN A 203 -0.21 -23.82 4.55
C ASN A 203 -1.12 -23.36 3.39
N GLY A 204 -0.69 -22.35 2.63
CA GLY A 204 -1.42 -21.75 1.51
C GLY A 204 -2.40 -20.65 1.90
N VAL A 205 -2.34 -20.16 3.15
CA VAL A 205 -3.16 -19.07 3.68
C VAL A 205 -2.26 -17.91 4.08
N ILE A 206 -2.63 -16.69 3.67
CA ILE A 206 -1.82 -15.51 4.00
C ILE A 206 -1.92 -15.18 5.49
N ASP A 207 -0.81 -14.69 6.04
CA ASP A 207 -0.62 -14.45 7.47
C ASP A 207 -1.64 -13.51 8.10
N SER A 208 -2.04 -12.47 7.41
CA SER A 208 -2.99 -11.44 7.83
C SER A 208 -4.41 -11.99 7.89
N LEU A 209 -4.73 -12.94 7.01
CA LEU A 209 -5.98 -13.69 7.06
C LEU A 209 -5.97 -14.59 8.30
N GLU A 210 -4.90 -15.36 8.50
CA GLU A 210 -4.75 -16.21 9.70
C GLU A 210 -4.76 -15.40 10.99
N ASP A 211 -4.03 -14.28 11.05
CA ASP A 211 -3.97 -13.41 12.22
C ASP A 211 -5.36 -12.84 12.56
N CYS A 212 -6.16 -12.49 11.56
CA CYS A 212 -7.53 -12.04 11.75
C CYS A 212 -8.44 -13.18 12.25
N LEU A 213 -8.34 -14.38 11.65
CA LEU A 213 -9.14 -15.54 12.06
C LEU A 213 -8.76 -16.01 13.48
N ASP A 214 -7.47 -16.07 13.81
CA ASP A 214 -6.96 -16.40 15.14
C ASP A 214 -7.47 -15.41 16.21
N LEU A 215 -7.65 -14.13 15.85
CA LEU A 215 -8.23 -13.14 16.75
C LEU A 215 -9.72 -13.40 16.97
N ILE A 216 -10.46 -13.73 15.91
CA ILE A 216 -11.87 -14.13 16.01
C ILE A 216 -12.02 -15.35 16.90
N ASP A 217 -11.18 -16.37 16.70
CA ASP A 217 -11.17 -17.57 17.53
C ASP A 217 -10.88 -17.24 18.99
N ALA A 218 -9.92 -16.35 19.27
CA ALA A 218 -9.65 -15.88 20.62
C ALA A 218 -10.86 -15.17 21.27
N LEU A 219 -11.59 -14.36 20.51
CA LEU A 219 -12.83 -13.70 20.99
C LEU A 219 -13.92 -14.71 21.31
N VAL A 220 -14.12 -15.70 20.43
CA VAL A 220 -15.12 -16.76 20.61
C VAL A 220 -14.78 -17.64 21.80
N MET A 221 -13.52 -18.05 21.96
CA MET A 221 -13.05 -18.78 23.13
C MET A 221 -13.23 -17.97 24.43
N GLY A 222 -13.13 -16.65 24.35
CA GLY A 222 -13.43 -15.74 25.45
C GLY A 222 -14.92 -15.65 25.82
N GLY A 223 -15.82 -16.19 25.00
CA GLY A 223 -17.27 -16.19 25.22
C GLY A 223 -18.06 -15.20 24.36
N MET A 224 -17.45 -14.63 23.31
CA MET A 224 -18.18 -13.80 22.35
C MET A 224 -19.11 -14.66 21.49
N ASP A 225 -20.40 -14.31 21.43
CA ASP A 225 -21.33 -14.91 20.47
C ASP A 225 -21.04 -14.37 19.08
N VAL A 226 -20.32 -15.15 18.27
CA VAL A 226 -19.93 -14.79 16.90
C VAL A 226 -21.14 -14.41 16.04
N ASN A 227 -22.33 -14.96 16.29
CA ASN A 227 -23.53 -14.77 15.47
C ASN A 227 -24.17 -13.41 15.70
N GLN A 228 -23.96 -12.85 16.89
CA GLN A 228 -24.56 -11.60 17.33
C GLN A 228 -23.54 -10.46 17.38
N ALA A 229 -22.27 -10.79 17.58
CA ALA A 229 -21.24 -9.83 17.89
C ALA A 229 -20.17 -9.64 16.82
N ILE A 230 -20.03 -10.54 15.85
CA ILE A 230 -19.00 -10.45 14.82
C ILE A 230 -19.61 -10.48 13.42
N ARG A 231 -19.24 -9.53 12.57
CA ARG A 231 -19.43 -9.58 11.12
C ARG A 231 -18.06 -9.69 10.47
N TYR A 232 -17.73 -10.86 9.93
CA TYR A 232 -16.49 -11.08 9.19
C TYR A 232 -16.74 -11.00 7.68
N VAL A 233 -15.89 -10.27 6.97
CA VAL A 233 -15.99 -10.04 5.53
C VAL A 233 -14.66 -10.41 4.88
N GLN A 234 -14.67 -11.42 4.03
CA GLN A 234 -13.52 -11.77 3.21
C GLN A 234 -13.75 -11.34 1.77
N VAL A 235 -12.82 -10.56 1.22
CA VAL A 235 -12.89 -10.07 -0.16
C VAL A 235 -11.98 -10.93 -1.04
N GLU A 236 -12.58 -11.76 -1.88
CA GLU A 236 -11.85 -12.56 -2.86
C GLU A 236 -11.15 -11.66 -3.88
N GLY A 237 -9.86 -11.88 -4.09
CA GLY A 237 -9.00 -11.00 -4.90
C GLY A 237 -8.83 -9.60 -4.31
N GLY A 238 -9.23 -9.38 -3.05
CA GLY A 238 -9.03 -8.12 -2.35
C GLY A 238 -7.59 -7.93 -1.95
N HIS A 239 -7.04 -6.75 -2.23
CA HIS A 239 -5.69 -6.33 -1.84
C HIS A 239 -5.73 -5.33 -0.69
N HIS A 240 -4.58 -5.11 -0.05
CA HIS A 240 -4.40 -4.14 1.04
C HIS A 240 -4.37 -2.70 0.51
N HIS A 241 -5.50 -2.24 -0.02
CA HIS A 241 -5.64 -1.01 -0.77
C HIS A 241 -7.02 -0.36 -0.55
N PRO A 242 -7.13 1.00 -0.55
CA PRO A 242 -8.40 1.70 -0.42
C PRO A 242 -9.50 1.26 -1.39
N ASP A 243 -9.16 0.79 -2.59
CA ASP A 243 -10.17 0.29 -3.53
C ASP A 243 -10.89 -0.95 -2.98
N THR A 244 -10.17 -1.87 -2.34
CA THR A 244 -10.76 -3.04 -1.68
C THR A 244 -11.67 -2.59 -0.53
N TRP A 245 -11.17 -1.69 0.32
CA TRP A 245 -11.92 -1.20 1.49
C TRP A 245 -13.16 -0.40 1.08
N GLY A 246 -13.05 0.40 0.01
CA GLY A 246 -14.16 1.16 -0.59
C GLY A 246 -15.27 0.25 -1.12
N ARG A 247 -14.92 -0.89 -1.74
CA ARG A 247 -15.91 -1.87 -2.26
C ARG A 247 -16.82 -2.45 -1.18
N VAL A 248 -16.30 -2.62 0.03
CA VAL A 248 -17.04 -3.18 1.18
C VAL A 248 -17.57 -2.12 2.14
N MET A 249 -17.27 -0.85 1.91
CA MET A 249 -17.77 0.27 2.72
C MET A 249 -19.31 0.30 2.85
N PRO A 250 -20.11 0.02 1.81
CA PRO A 250 -21.56 -0.06 1.95
C PRO A 250 -22.03 -1.11 2.97
N ASP A 251 -21.34 -2.25 3.03
CA ASP A 251 -21.63 -3.33 3.97
C ASP A 251 -21.36 -2.92 5.42
N PHE A 252 -20.18 -2.36 5.65
CA PHE A 252 -19.78 -1.84 6.96
C PHE A 252 -20.74 -0.76 7.47
N LEU A 253 -21.04 0.24 6.64
CA LEU A 253 -21.91 1.35 7.04
C LEU A 253 -23.35 0.89 7.29
N THR A 254 -23.84 -0.08 6.52
CA THR A 254 -25.17 -0.68 6.76
C THR A 254 -25.20 -1.50 8.05
N TRP A 255 -24.13 -2.25 8.35
CA TRP A 255 -24.00 -2.95 9.63
C TRP A 255 -23.94 -1.99 10.82
N ALA A 256 -23.18 -0.90 10.69
CA ALA A 256 -22.99 0.08 11.74
C ALA A 256 -24.23 0.96 11.99
N PHE A 257 -24.91 1.37 10.92
CA PHE A 257 -25.93 2.43 10.93
C PHE A 257 -27.24 2.07 10.21
N GLY A 258 -27.51 0.79 9.95
CA GLY A 258 -28.76 0.31 9.36
C GLY A 258 -29.97 0.48 10.29
N GLN A 259 -31.18 0.58 9.73
CA GLN A 259 -32.41 0.62 10.54
C GLN A 259 -32.77 -0.75 11.11
N GLU A 260 -33.33 -0.80 12.33
CA GLU A 260 -33.87 -2.04 12.89
C GLU A 260 -35.01 -2.57 11.99
N GLY A 261 -34.81 -3.77 11.43
CA GLY A 261 -35.66 -4.36 10.38
C GLY A 261 -35.06 -4.32 8.96
N SER A 262 -34.08 -3.45 8.70
CA SER A 262 -33.15 -3.53 7.55
C SER A 262 -31.94 -4.41 7.86
N THR A 263 -31.70 -4.70 9.15
CA THR A 263 -30.94 -5.87 9.56
C THR A 263 -31.72 -7.09 9.10
N ALA A 264 -31.56 -7.48 7.83
CA ALA A 264 -31.67 -8.88 7.45
C ALA A 264 -31.02 -9.64 8.61
N ALA A 265 -31.79 -10.55 9.24
CA ALA A 265 -31.34 -11.39 10.34
C ALA A 265 -29.85 -11.63 10.14
N LEU A 266 -29.00 -11.21 11.11
CA LEU A 266 -27.56 -11.42 11.03
C LEU A 266 -27.39 -12.82 10.44
N PRO A 267 -26.83 -12.95 9.21
CA PRO A 267 -26.84 -14.24 8.55
C PRO A 267 -26.23 -15.21 9.57
N ALA A 268 -26.95 -16.32 9.83
CA ALA A 268 -26.45 -17.38 10.71
C ALA A 268 -24.96 -17.55 10.42
N PRO A 269 -24.07 -17.65 11.43
CA PRO A 269 -22.62 -17.56 11.25
C PRO A 269 -22.23 -18.41 10.06
N LEU A 270 -21.96 -17.74 8.96
CA LEU A 270 -21.72 -18.47 7.74
C LEU A 270 -20.24 -18.87 7.81
N PRO A 271 -19.91 -20.14 7.52
CA PRO A 271 -18.51 -20.53 7.32
C PRO A 271 -17.95 -19.62 6.23
N VAL A 272 -16.82 -18.94 6.50
CA VAL A 272 -16.04 -18.12 5.55
C VAL A 272 -16.89 -17.56 4.41
N VAL A 273 -17.63 -16.47 4.67
CA VAL A 273 -18.45 -15.84 3.62
C VAL A 273 -17.53 -15.20 2.60
N ARG A 274 -17.41 -15.84 1.44
CA ARG A 274 -16.94 -15.21 0.20
C ARG A 274 -18.04 -14.28 -0.29
N LEU A 275 -17.89 -12.97 -0.07
CA LEU A 275 -18.75 -11.99 -0.72
C LEU A 275 -18.51 -12.05 -2.24
N HIS A 276 -19.34 -12.81 -2.96
CA HIS A 276 -19.52 -12.60 -4.39
C HIS A 276 -20.32 -11.31 -4.50
N LEU A 277 -19.62 -10.20 -4.71
CA LEU A 277 -20.23 -8.89 -4.92
C LEU A 277 -21.30 -9.01 -6.01
N ASP A 278 -22.52 -8.55 -5.71
CA ASP A 278 -23.58 -8.42 -6.70
C ASP A 278 -23.08 -7.54 -7.86
N PRO A 279 -23.00 -8.07 -9.10
CA PRO A 279 -22.55 -7.29 -10.25
C PRO A 279 -23.42 -6.05 -10.51
N ALA A 280 -24.61 -5.94 -9.93
CA ALA A 280 -25.47 -4.76 -10.03
C ALA A 280 -25.02 -3.58 -9.13
N LEU A 281 -24.17 -3.80 -8.13
CA LEU A 281 -23.66 -2.76 -7.23
C LEU A 281 -22.30 -2.19 -7.65
N VAL A 282 -21.66 -2.81 -8.64
CA VAL A 282 -20.46 -2.27 -9.31
C VAL A 282 -20.92 -1.17 -10.27
N PRO A 283 -20.45 0.09 -10.16
CA PRO A 283 -20.66 1.05 -11.24
C PRO A 283 -20.04 0.44 -12.50
N ALA A 284 -20.86 0.23 -13.52
CA ALA A 284 -20.48 -0.42 -14.76
C ALA A 284 -19.16 0.15 -15.29
N ILE A 285 -18.06 -0.57 -15.07
CA ILE A 285 -16.89 -0.50 -15.93
C ILE A 285 -17.36 -1.18 -17.20
N VAL A 286 -17.83 -0.38 -18.15
CA VAL A 286 -18.12 -0.85 -19.50
C VAL A 286 -16.80 -1.42 -20.05
N PRO A 287 -16.72 -2.72 -20.36
CA PRO A 287 -15.60 -3.20 -21.13
C PRO A 287 -15.71 -2.54 -22.50
N SER A 288 -14.69 -1.80 -22.91
CA SER A 288 -14.57 -1.29 -24.28
C SER A 288 -14.46 -2.49 -25.23
N THR A 289 -15.59 -3.08 -25.59
CA THR A 289 -15.71 -4.03 -26.70
C THR A 289 -15.97 -3.22 -27.97
N ALA A 290 -14.96 -2.47 -28.38
CA ALA A 290 -14.89 -1.95 -29.74
C ALA A 290 -13.47 -2.21 -30.25
N ALA A 291 -13.28 -3.43 -30.79
CA ALA A 291 -12.23 -3.62 -31.78
C ALA A 291 -12.48 -2.63 -32.92
N PRO A 292 -11.51 -1.79 -33.32
CA PRO A 292 -11.71 -0.96 -34.49
C PRO A 292 -11.86 -1.88 -35.70
N ALA A 293 -12.94 -1.69 -36.46
CA ALA A 293 -13.17 -2.37 -37.71
C ALA A 293 -11.97 -2.13 -38.64
N VAL A 294 -11.39 -3.22 -39.14
CA VAL A 294 -10.39 -3.20 -40.21
C VAL A 294 -11.07 -2.63 -41.46
N ALA A 295 -10.84 -1.36 -41.73
CA ALA A 295 -11.20 -0.74 -43.00
C ALA A 295 -10.29 -1.28 -44.11
N ALA A 296 -10.89 -1.57 -45.25
CA ALA A 296 -10.28 -2.22 -46.40
C ALA A 296 -8.97 -1.58 -46.86
N ALA A 297 -8.05 -2.46 -47.30
CA ALA A 297 -6.73 -2.14 -47.81
C ALA A 297 -6.73 -1.02 -48.86
N ALA A 298 -5.97 0.05 -48.58
CA ALA A 298 -5.45 0.93 -49.62
C ALA A 298 -4.26 0.25 -50.31
N PRO A 299 -4.03 0.47 -51.62
CA PRO A 299 -2.97 -0.20 -52.36
C PRO A 299 -1.59 0.26 -51.86
N PRO A 300 -0.56 -0.61 -51.93
CA PRO A 300 0.76 -0.28 -51.43
C PRO A 300 1.39 0.82 -52.29
N LEU A 301 1.93 1.84 -51.63
CA LEU A 301 2.77 2.85 -52.28
C LEU A 301 4.10 2.18 -52.63
N VAL A 302 4.30 1.84 -53.90
CA VAL A 302 5.59 1.37 -54.43
C VAL A 302 6.52 2.57 -54.52
N LEU A 303 7.47 2.69 -53.59
CA LEU A 303 8.64 3.55 -53.77
C LEU A 303 9.66 2.81 -54.65
N ALA A 304 9.88 3.34 -55.85
CA ALA A 304 10.89 2.87 -56.79
C ALA A 304 12.31 2.96 -56.20
N PRO A 305 13.24 2.08 -56.60
CA PRO A 305 14.60 2.08 -56.07
C PRO A 305 15.39 3.23 -56.69
N THR A 306 15.69 4.27 -55.91
CA THR A 306 16.79 5.16 -56.25
C THR A 306 18.09 4.60 -55.70
N VAL A 307 18.97 4.27 -56.64
CA VAL A 307 20.33 3.79 -56.47
C VAL A 307 21.17 4.82 -55.70
N GLY A 308 21.96 4.33 -54.74
CA GLY A 308 23.21 4.98 -54.31
C GLY A 308 23.09 6.00 -53.19
N ALA A 309 22.81 5.54 -51.97
CA ALA A 309 23.28 6.23 -50.78
C ALA A 309 23.91 5.19 -49.85
N VAL A 310 25.23 5.25 -49.74
CA VAL A 310 26.00 4.57 -48.70
C VAL A 310 25.40 5.00 -47.36
N LEU A 311 24.84 4.06 -46.60
CA LEU A 311 24.51 4.29 -45.20
C LEU A 311 25.79 4.77 -44.49
N PRO A 312 25.78 5.94 -43.81
CA PRO A 312 26.92 6.28 -42.98
C PRO A 312 27.08 5.20 -41.90
N PRO A 313 28.31 4.92 -41.43
CA PRO A 313 28.50 4.00 -40.32
C PRO A 313 27.67 4.47 -39.13
N ALA A 314 27.17 3.51 -38.33
CA ALA A 314 26.41 3.75 -37.11
C ALA A 314 27.09 4.87 -36.31
N VAL A 315 26.42 6.02 -36.24
CA VAL A 315 26.85 7.10 -35.36
C VAL A 315 26.76 6.54 -33.94
N PRO A 316 27.83 6.56 -33.14
CA PRO A 316 27.74 6.17 -31.74
C PRO A 316 26.76 7.14 -31.07
N ILE A 317 25.59 6.64 -30.71
CA ILE A 317 24.59 7.41 -30.00
C ILE A 317 25.16 7.64 -28.59
N ILE A 318 25.72 8.85 -28.43
CA ILE A 318 26.10 9.53 -27.19
C ILE A 318 27.41 9.02 -26.55
N SER A 319 28.56 9.58 -26.98
CA SER A 319 29.77 9.64 -26.14
C SER A 319 30.39 11.04 -26.00
N HIS A 320 29.80 12.11 -26.55
CA HIS A 320 30.45 13.42 -26.62
C HIS A 320 29.59 14.63 -26.22
N LEU A 321 28.87 14.54 -25.09
CA LEU A 321 28.30 15.73 -24.43
C LEU A 321 28.56 15.77 -22.90
N TYR A 322 29.48 14.96 -22.39
CA TYR A 322 29.85 15.04 -20.97
C TYR A 322 30.98 16.06 -20.79
N THR A 323 30.60 17.30 -20.47
CA THR A 323 31.50 18.19 -19.73
C THR A 323 31.46 17.69 -18.29
N PRO A 324 32.59 17.45 -17.59
CA PRO A 324 32.55 16.95 -16.22
C PRO A 324 31.78 17.95 -15.35
N ALA A 325 30.54 17.58 -15.04
CA ALA A 325 29.73 18.31 -14.07
C ALA A 325 30.39 18.13 -12.70
N MET A 326 30.24 19.14 -11.84
CA MET A 326 30.60 19.00 -10.44
C MET A 326 29.99 17.72 -9.86
N PRO A 327 30.70 17.02 -8.96
CA PRO A 327 30.19 15.77 -8.37
C PRO A 327 28.81 16.01 -7.76
N ILE A 328 27.84 15.19 -8.17
CA ILE A 328 26.47 15.24 -7.67
C ILE A 328 26.50 14.91 -6.17
N SER A 329 26.00 15.83 -5.35
CA SER A 329 25.86 15.58 -3.92
C SER A 329 24.97 14.37 -3.68
N ARG A 330 25.36 13.54 -2.70
CA ARG A 330 24.54 12.43 -2.23
C ARG A 330 23.24 12.94 -1.59
N PRO A 331 22.12 12.21 -1.75
CA PRO A 331 20.89 12.51 -1.03
C PRO A 331 21.10 12.28 0.47
N VAL A 332 20.35 13.02 1.30
CA VAL A 332 20.42 12.91 2.76
C VAL A 332 19.20 12.20 3.33
N ASP A 333 19.26 11.82 4.60
CA ASP A 333 18.11 11.23 5.29
C ASP A 333 16.88 12.14 5.16
N GLY A 334 15.75 11.53 4.81
CA GLY A 334 14.51 12.25 4.50
C GLY A 334 14.33 12.58 3.02
N ASP A 335 15.34 12.42 2.16
CA ASP A 335 15.17 12.48 0.69
C ASP A 335 14.65 11.18 0.07
N PHE A 336 14.63 10.09 0.83
CA PHE A 336 14.22 8.76 0.40
C PHE A 336 13.60 7.96 1.55
N LEU A 337 12.87 6.90 1.21
CA LEU A 337 12.38 5.93 2.18
C LEU A 337 13.56 5.17 2.84
N PRO A 338 13.53 4.91 4.16
CA PRO A 338 14.69 4.39 4.90
C PRO A 338 15.35 3.13 4.31
N TYR A 339 14.57 2.20 3.75
CA TYR A 339 15.13 0.99 3.13
C TYR A 339 16.05 1.30 1.94
N ALA A 340 15.76 2.38 1.20
CA ALA A 340 16.54 2.79 0.02
C ALA A 340 17.95 3.25 0.39
N GLY A 341 18.19 3.63 1.66
CA GLY A 341 19.51 3.94 2.18
C GLY A 341 20.49 2.77 2.03
N SER A 342 20.00 1.53 2.12
CA SER A 342 20.83 0.34 1.90
C SER A 342 21.39 0.26 0.46
N TYR A 343 20.62 0.69 -0.54
CA TYR A 343 21.07 0.76 -1.93
C TYR A 343 21.99 1.95 -2.15
N ILE A 344 21.63 3.13 -1.65
CA ILE A 344 22.40 4.37 -1.80
C ILE A 344 23.81 4.18 -1.23
N ASN A 345 23.94 3.48 -0.10
CA ASN A 345 25.23 3.21 0.55
C ASN A 345 26.14 2.25 -0.23
N LEU A 346 25.60 1.49 -1.21
CA LEU A 346 26.41 0.62 -2.07
C LEU A 346 27.15 1.41 -3.16
N VAL A 347 26.64 2.58 -3.57
CA VAL A 347 27.34 3.45 -4.51
C VAL A 347 28.56 4.05 -3.80
N PRO A 348 29.81 3.87 -4.25
CA PRO A 348 30.98 4.35 -3.51
C PRO A 348 31.00 5.88 -3.30
N GLU A 349 31.67 6.33 -2.24
CA GLU A 349 31.84 7.76 -1.99
C GLU A 349 32.62 8.45 -3.12
N GLY A 350 32.13 9.62 -3.55
CA GLY A 350 32.74 10.40 -4.62
C GLY A 350 32.46 9.87 -6.04
N THR A 351 31.74 8.76 -6.19
CA THR A 351 31.33 8.25 -7.50
C THR A 351 30.11 9.01 -8.03
N ASP A 352 30.18 9.47 -9.29
CA ASP A 352 28.99 9.96 -9.99
C ASP A 352 28.06 8.78 -10.30
N PRO A 353 26.79 8.79 -9.84
CA PRO A 353 25.86 7.69 -10.08
C PRO A 353 25.63 7.41 -11.58
N ARG A 354 25.80 8.40 -12.46
CA ARG A 354 25.67 8.23 -13.91
C ARG A 354 26.85 7.45 -14.49
N GLU A 355 28.06 7.70 -13.98
CA GLU A 355 29.25 6.92 -14.33
C GLU A 355 29.11 5.47 -13.82
N ALA A 356 28.58 5.29 -12.60
CA ALA A 356 28.29 3.97 -12.05
C ALA A 356 27.34 3.17 -12.96
N LEU A 357 26.25 3.79 -13.42
CA LEU A 357 25.32 3.17 -14.37
C LEU A 357 25.99 2.79 -15.69
N GLN A 358 26.91 3.60 -16.21
CA GLN A 358 27.68 3.25 -17.41
C GLN A 358 28.58 2.04 -17.19
N THR A 359 29.31 1.99 -16.07
CA THR A 359 30.19 0.85 -15.73
C THR A 359 29.40 -0.43 -15.51
N GLN A 360 28.27 -0.37 -14.82
CA GLN A 360 27.45 -1.55 -14.55
C GLN A 360 26.82 -2.11 -15.84
N THR A 361 26.56 -1.26 -16.85
CA THR A 361 26.11 -1.72 -18.17
C THR A 361 27.08 -2.73 -18.78
N GLN A 362 28.37 -2.41 -18.71
CA GLN A 362 29.44 -3.28 -19.21
C GLN A 362 29.50 -4.58 -18.40
N ALA A 363 29.40 -4.50 -17.07
CA ALA A 363 29.42 -5.67 -16.21
C ALA A 363 28.25 -6.63 -16.47
N ILE A 364 27.03 -6.11 -16.69
CA ILE A 364 25.86 -6.93 -17.06
C ILE A 364 26.06 -7.58 -18.43
N GLN A 365 26.55 -6.84 -19.43
CA GLN A 365 26.87 -7.41 -20.73
C GLN A 365 27.91 -8.53 -20.64
N GLU A 366 29.00 -8.32 -19.92
CA GLU A 366 30.06 -9.32 -19.74
C GLU A 366 29.54 -10.60 -19.08
N ILE A 367 28.72 -10.47 -18.04
CA ILE A 367 28.14 -11.63 -17.34
C ILE A 367 27.19 -12.39 -18.26
N PHE A 368 26.21 -11.71 -18.84
CA PHE A 368 25.10 -12.38 -19.53
C PHE A 368 25.44 -12.81 -20.95
N SER A 369 26.32 -12.10 -21.67
CA SER A 369 26.73 -12.51 -23.03
C SER A 369 27.52 -13.83 -23.04
N GLY A 370 28.13 -14.20 -21.91
CA GLY A 370 28.84 -15.46 -21.73
C GLY A 370 27.96 -16.66 -21.36
N LEU A 371 26.67 -16.46 -21.08
CA LEU A 371 25.76 -17.53 -20.63
C LEU A 371 25.10 -18.24 -21.81
N THR A 372 24.92 -19.56 -21.68
CA THR A 372 23.94 -20.28 -22.50
C THR A 372 22.52 -19.99 -22.03
N GLU A 373 21.52 -20.24 -22.89
CA GLU A 373 20.11 -20.08 -22.51
C GLU A 373 19.73 -20.96 -21.31
N GLU A 374 20.24 -22.19 -21.25
CA GLU A 374 20.05 -23.11 -20.12
C GLU A 374 20.68 -22.57 -18.83
N GLN A 375 21.89 -22.02 -18.89
CA GLN A 375 22.53 -21.39 -17.74
C GLN A 375 21.74 -20.18 -17.25
N ALA A 376 21.21 -19.36 -18.17
CA ALA A 376 20.44 -18.18 -17.84
C ALA A 376 19.05 -18.50 -17.23
N GLU A 377 18.52 -19.71 -17.46
CA GLU A 377 17.27 -20.18 -16.85
C GLU A 377 17.47 -20.83 -15.47
N LYS A 378 18.72 -20.96 -14.99
CA LYS A 378 19.00 -21.54 -13.67
C LYS A 378 18.64 -20.60 -12.52
N SER A 379 18.02 -21.17 -11.50
CA SER A 379 17.85 -20.59 -10.17
C SER A 379 18.82 -21.22 -9.17
N TYR A 380 19.37 -20.44 -8.23
CA TYR A 380 20.32 -20.98 -7.23
C TYR A 380 19.69 -21.81 -6.12
N ALA A 381 18.37 -21.72 -5.97
CA ALA A 381 17.59 -22.52 -5.03
C ALA A 381 16.13 -22.62 -5.49
N PRO A 382 15.37 -23.64 -5.05
CA PRO A 382 13.92 -23.71 -5.28
C PRO A 382 13.21 -22.43 -4.82
N GLY A 383 12.27 -21.94 -5.64
CA GLY A 383 11.51 -20.71 -5.37
C GLY A 383 12.30 -19.41 -5.54
N LYS A 384 13.54 -19.46 -6.05
CA LYS A 384 14.31 -18.26 -6.43
C LYS A 384 14.27 -18.03 -7.93
N TRP A 385 14.42 -16.77 -8.31
CA TRP A 385 14.37 -16.35 -9.71
C TRP A 385 15.50 -16.98 -10.54
N SER A 386 15.26 -17.15 -11.82
CA SER A 386 16.33 -17.44 -12.79
C SER A 386 17.18 -16.19 -13.03
N LEU A 387 18.33 -16.35 -13.71
CA LEU A 387 19.12 -15.18 -14.14
C LEU A 387 18.36 -14.31 -15.14
N LYS A 388 17.55 -14.90 -16.02
CA LYS A 388 16.69 -14.13 -16.94
C LYS A 388 15.64 -13.31 -16.20
N GLU A 389 14.99 -13.91 -15.21
CA GLU A 389 14.01 -13.22 -14.36
C GLU A 389 14.69 -12.10 -13.55
N MET A 390 15.89 -12.34 -13.01
CA MET A 390 16.69 -11.32 -12.35
C MET A 390 17.03 -10.15 -13.28
N LEU A 391 17.48 -10.42 -14.52
CA LEU A 391 17.79 -9.38 -15.49
C LEU A 391 16.56 -8.57 -15.86
N LEU A 392 15.41 -9.22 -16.09
CA LEU A 392 14.16 -8.53 -16.41
C LEU A 392 13.65 -7.69 -15.23
N HIS A 393 13.80 -8.18 -13.99
CA HIS A 393 13.52 -7.40 -12.78
C HIS A 393 14.36 -6.11 -12.70
N GLN A 394 15.64 -6.18 -13.06
CA GLN A 394 16.50 -4.98 -13.12
C GLN A 394 15.98 -3.96 -14.14
N ILE A 395 15.57 -4.43 -15.33
CA ILE A 395 14.96 -3.61 -16.39
C ILE A 395 13.68 -2.92 -15.88
N ASP A 396 12.75 -3.69 -15.30
CA ASP A 396 11.45 -3.18 -14.86
C ASP A 396 11.60 -2.20 -13.69
N SER A 397 12.46 -2.52 -12.73
CA SER A 397 12.77 -1.63 -11.61
C SER A 397 13.35 -0.30 -12.07
N GLU A 398 14.28 -0.32 -13.02
CA GLU A 398 14.87 0.90 -13.58
C GLU A 398 13.82 1.74 -14.32
N ARG A 399 12.88 1.12 -15.06
CA ARG A 399 11.75 1.83 -15.68
C ARG A 399 10.87 2.51 -14.64
N VAL A 400 10.54 1.83 -13.53
CA VAL A 400 9.72 2.40 -12.47
C VAL A 400 10.44 3.57 -11.78
N PHE A 401 11.71 3.41 -11.43
CA PHE A 401 12.51 4.48 -10.83
C PHE A 401 12.69 5.66 -11.80
N GLY A 402 12.94 5.36 -13.07
CA GLY A 402 13.04 6.37 -14.13
C GLY A 402 11.74 7.15 -14.33
N TYR A 403 10.59 6.46 -14.33
CA TYR A 403 9.28 7.09 -14.41
C TYR A 403 9.02 8.05 -13.24
N ARG A 404 9.35 7.63 -12.01
CA ARG A 404 9.24 8.49 -10.82
C ARG A 404 10.14 9.71 -10.93
N ALA A 405 11.40 9.51 -11.34
CA ALA A 405 12.37 10.59 -11.52
C ALA A 405 11.90 11.59 -12.59
N MET A 406 11.29 11.10 -13.67
CA MET A 406 10.66 11.94 -14.69
C MET A 406 9.54 12.79 -14.11
N ARG A 407 8.55 12.17 -13.44
CA ARG A 407 7.40 12.88 -12.86
C ARG A 407 7.86 13.95 -11.87
N PHE A 408 8.73 13.59 -10.92
CA PHE A 408 9.23 14.52 -9.90
C PHE A 408 10.10 15.62 -10.50
N GLY A 409 10.95 15.29 -11.47
CA GLY A 409 11.76 16.27 -12.20
C GLY A 409 10.92 17.28 -12.98
N ARG A 410 9.65 16.97 -13.28
CA ARG A 410 8.68 17.89 -13.89
C ARG A 410 7.76 18.60 -12.90
N GLY A 411 7.98 18.42 -11.59
CA GLY A 411 7.22 19.09 -10.54
C GLY A 411 5.86 18.46 -10.28
N ASP A 412 5.67 17.20 -10.67
CA ASP A 412 4.46 16.47 -10.35
C ASP A 412 4.44 16.08 -8.87
N SER A 413 3.35 16.42 -8.18
CA SER A 413 3.17 16.24 -6.74
C SER A 413 2.29 15.04 -6.38
N GLN A 414 1.82 14.26 -7.36
CA GLN A 414 1.03 13.06 -7.09
C GLN A 414 1.88 11.98 -6.41
N ASP A 415 1.32 11.30 -5.41
CA ASP A 415 1.94 10.12 -4.82
C ASP A 415 1.92 8.97 -5.85
N LEU A 416 3.11 8.46 -6.17
CA LEU A 416 3.28 7.40 -7.15
C LEU A 416 3.29 6.03 -6.46
N PRO A 417 2.53 5.05 -6.97
CA PRO A 417 2.38 3.77 -6.30
C PRO A 417 3.71 3.01 -6.21
N GLY A 418 3.81 2.16 -5.18
CA GLY A 418 4.78 1.09 -5.09
C GLY A 418 4.59 0.07 -6.22
N PHE A 419 5.54 -0.86 -6.34
CA PHE A 419 5.37 -2.08 -7.15
C PHE A 419 5.97 -3.25 -6.38
N ASP A 420 5.39 -4.43 -6.57
CA ASP A 420 5.89 -5.67 -6.01
C ASP A 420 6.72 -6.39 -7.08
N GLN A 421 8.01 -6.59 -6.79
CA GLN A 421 8.94 -7.20 -7.73
C GLN A 421 8.67 -8.69 -7.95
N ASP A 422 8.22 -9.41 -6.93
CA ASP A 422 7.89 -10.82 -7.02
C ASP A 422 6.61 -11.01 -7.84
N GLU A 423 5.66 -10.08 -7.78
CA GLU A 423 4.51 -10.00 -8.69
C GLU A 423 4.92 -9.84 -10.15
N TYR A 424 5.78 -8.86 -10.40
CA TYR A 424 6.17 -8.52 -11.76
C TYR A 424 6.89 -9.69 -12.42
N VAL A 425 7.77 -10.37 -11.69
CA VAL A 425 8.52 -11.53 -12.21
C VAL A 425 7.59 -12.66 -12.67
N VAL A 426 6.49 -12.95 -11.95
CA VAL A 426 5.51 -13.99 -12.34
C VAL A 426 4.92 -13.75 -13.73
N TYR A 427 4.62 -12.49 -14.06
CA TYR A 427 4.02 -12.10 -15.35
C TYR A 427 5.04 -11.63 -16.39
N SER A 428 6.32 -11.58 -16.03
CA SER A 428 7.39 -11.02 -16.85
C SER A 428 7.65 -11.80 -18.14
N GLY A 429 7.37 -13.12 -18.12
CA GLY A 429 7.71 -14.01 -19.22
C GLY A 429 9.21 -14.09 -19.51
N ALA A 430 10.09 -13.73 -18.56
CA ALA A 430 11.53 -13.60 -18.79
C ALA A 430 12.15 -14.87 -19.40
N ASN A 431 11.81 -16.05 -18.87
CA ASN A 431 12.36 -17.33 -19.32
C ASN A 431 11.93 -17.72 -20.75
N SER A 432 10.86 -17.12 -21.29
CA SER A 432 10.44 -17.32 -22.68
C SER A 432 11.23 -16.48 -23.70
N ARG A 433 12.09 -15.57 -23.22
CA ARG A 433 12.90 -14.69 -24.04
C ARG A 433 14.34 -15.17 -24.10
N SER A 434 15.02 -14.87 -25.20
CA SER A 434 16.47 -15.11 -25.31
C SER A 434 17.25 -14.11 -24.48
N VAL A 435 18.43 -14.52 -24.01
CA VAL A 435 19.35 -13.61 -23.28
C VAL A 435 19.68 -12.38 -24.12
N ALA A 436 19.91 -12.56 -25.42
CA ALA A 436 20.16 -11.46 -26.35
C ALA A 436 19.00 -10.46 -26.42
N SER A 437 17.74 -10.93 -26.36
CA SER A 437 16.57 -10.06 -26.36
C SER A 437 16.47 -9.25 -25.06
N LEU A 438 16.77 -9.85 -23.91
CA LEU A 438 16.77 -9.17 -22.62
C LEU A 438 17.89 -8.14 -22.53
N LEU A 439 19.10 -8.48 -23.00
CA LEU A 439 20.23 -7.54 -23.04
C LEU A 439 19.95 -6.34 -23.94
N ALA A 440 19.34 -6.54 -25.10
CA ALA A 440 18.96 -5.42 -25.98
C ALA A 440 17.95 -4.48 -25.33
N GLU A 441 16.98 -5.01 -24.58
CA GLU A 441 16.02 -4.19 -23.83
C GLU A 441 16.69 -3.46 -22.65
N TYR A 442 17.58 -4.14 -21.94
CA TYR A 442 18.36 -3.56 -20.86
C TYR A 442 19.18 -2.37 -21.35
N GLU A 443 19.90 -2.52 -22.47
CA GLU A 443 20.66 -1.42 -23.09
C GLU A 443 19.77 -0.24 -23.48
N ALA A 444 18.62 -0.51 -24.09
CA ALA A 444 17.68 0.53 -24.48
C ALA A 444 17.12 1.28 -23.26
N THR A 445 16.79 0.54 -22.20
CA THR A 445 16.29 1.10 -20.94
C THR A 445 17.35 1.97 -20.29
N ARG A 446 18.57 1.47 -20.16
CA ARG A 446 19.72 2.17 -19.59
C ARG A 446 20.08 3.44 -20.36
N ALA A 447 20.07 3.37 -21.69
CA ALA A 447 20.29 4.54 -22.54
C ALA A 447 19.23 5.62 -22.32
N ALA A 448 17.96 5.23 -22.19
CA ALA A 448 16.86 6.16 -21.91
C ALA A 448 17.00 6.80 -20.51
N THR A 449 17.35 6.00 -19.49
CA THR A 449 17.59 6.47 -18.12
C THR A 449 18.73 7.48 -18.06
N LEU A 450 19.87 7.17 -18.67
CA LEU A 450 21.03 8.07 -18.72
C LEU A 450 20.71 9.35 -19.49
N ALA A 451 20.04 9.26 -20.64
CA ALA A 451 19.62 10.44 -21.40
C ALA A 451 18.70 11.36 -20.58
N MET A 452 17.77 10.78 -19.81
CA MET A 452 16.88 11.53 -18.93
C MET A 452 17.65 12.21 -17.79
N PHE A 453 18.46 11.49 -17.02
CA PHE A 453 19.19 12.08 -15.90
C PHE A 453 20.24 13.11 -16.34
N ASN A 454 20.84 12.93 -17.52
CA ASN A 454 21.74 13.93 -18.11
C ASN A 454 21.01 15.22 -18.53
N SER A 455 19.67 15.18 -18.69
CA SER A 455 18.87 16.35 -19.03
C SER A 455 18.42 17.17 -17.83
N PHE A 456 18.57 16.65 -16.60
CA PHE A 456 18.11 17.33 -15.40
C PHE A 456 19.09 18.38 -14.90
N THR A 457 18.56 19.53 -14.49
CA THR A 457 19.30 20.56 -13.75
C THR A 457 19.41 20.19 -12.27
N ASP A 458 20.32 20.84 -11.52
CA ASP A 458 20.43 20.63 -10.06
C ASP A 458 19.10 20.89 -9.35
N GLU A 459 18.37 21.94 -9.75
CA GLU A 459 17.04 22.22 -9.21
C GLU A 459 16.07 21.05 -9.45
N GLN A 460 16.12 20.42 -10.64
CA GLN A 460 15.28 19.27 -10.95
C GLN A 460 15.71 18.01 -10.19
N LEU A 461 17.01 17.83 -9.94
CA LEU A 461 17.52 16.75 -9.08
C LEU A 461 17.03 16.92 -7.63
N ASP A 462 16.92 18.16 -7.14
CA ASP A 462 16.45 18.45 -5.79
C ASP A 462 14.92 18.42 -5.65
N ARG A 463 14.18 18.24 -6.75
CA ARG A 463 12.72 18.12 -6.69
C ARG A 463 12.32 16.87 -5.93
N ARG A 464 11.37 17.09 -5.03
CA ARG A 464 10.80 16.10 -4.13
C ARG A 464 9.41 15.71 -4.62
N GLY A 465 9.14 14.41 -4.61
CA GLY A 465 7.81 13.85 -4.74
C GLY A 465 7.55 12.79 -3.67
N THR A 466 6.39 12.17 -3.76
CA THR A 466 6.00 11.06 -2.90
C THR A 466 5.90 9.80 -3.75
N ALA A 467 6.54 8.72 -3.30
CA ALA A 467 6.34 7.41 -3.88
C ALA A 467 6.20 6.39 -2.75
N ASN A 468 5.27 5.45 -2.91
CA ASN A 468 4.99 4.42 -1.92
C ASN A 468 4.71 5.02 -0.53
N GLY A 469 3.97 6.12 -0.48
CA GLY A 469 3.61 6.82 0.76
C GLY A 469 4.77 7.52 1.47
N GLY A 470 5.94 7.66 0.84
CA GLY A 470 7.09 8.32 1.45
C GLY A 470 7.90 9.23 0.51
N PRO A 471 8.76 10.09 1.09
CA PRO A 471 9.47 11.09 0.33
C PRO A 471 10.52 10.46 -0.58
N ASN A 472 10.61 10.96 -1.80
CA ASN A 472 11.67 10.62 -2.75
C ASN A 472 12.07 11.88 -3.53
N THR A 473 13.36 12.20 -3.58
CA THR A 473 13.89 13.20 -4.52
C THR A 473 14.34 12.55 -5.82
N VAL A 474 14.40 13.33 -6.90
CA VAL A 474 14.99 12.86 -8.17
C VAL A 474 16.45 12.44 -7.96
N ARG A 475 17.19 13.20 -7.14
CA ARG A 475 18.56 12.89 -6.71
C ARG A 475 18.62 11.55 -5.98
N ALA A 476 17.69 11.27 -5.08
CA ALA A 476 17.65 9.98 -4.41
C ALA A 476 17.43 8.83 -5.40
N LEU A 477 16.48 8.98 -6.33
CA LEU A 477 16.23 7.98 -7.37
C LEU A 477 17.47 7.75 -8.24
N LEU A 478 18.22 8.81 -8.58
CA LEU A 478 19.48 8.70 -9.31
C LEU A 478 20.54 7.86 -8.57
N PHE A 479 20.57 7.87 -7.23
CA PHE A 479 21.46 7.00 -6.45
C PHE A 479 20.87 5.60 -6.20
N ILE A 480 19.54 5.48 -6.13
CA ILE A 480 18.86 4.20 -5.90
C ILE A 480 19.06 3.25 -7.08
N VAL A 481 18.96 3.71 -8.34
CA VAL A 481 19.10 2.84 -9.53
C VAL A 481 20.44 2.08 -9.53
N PRO A 482 21.62 2.74 -9.50
CA PRO A 482 22.90 2.00 -9.49
C PRO A 482 23.14 1.23 -8.19
N GLY A 483 22.59 1.68 -7.05
CA GLY A 483 22.68 0.95 -5.79
C GLY A 483 21.89 -0.36 -5.78
N HIS A 484 20.68 -0.34 -6.32
CA HIS A 484 19.82 -1.51 -6.51
C HIS A 484 20.47 -2.51 -7.48
N GLU A 485 21.08 -2.02 -8.56
CA GLU A 485 21.83 -2.87 -9.48
C GLU A 485 23.06 -3.52 -8.83
N LEU A 486 23.82 -2.78 -8.01
CA LEU A 486 24.95 -3.36 -7.26
C LEU A 486 24.52 -4.47 -6.32
N HIS A 487 23.38 -4.29 -5.64
CA HIS A 487 22.81 -5.32 -4.79
C HIS A 487 22.59 -6.63 -5.56
N HIS A 488 21.95 -6.56 -6.73
CA HIS A 488 21.69 -7.74 -7.56
C HIS A 488 22.95 -8.31 -8.22
N LEU A 489 23.88 -7.47 -8.67
CA LEU A 489 25.18 -7.92 -9.16
C LEU A 489 25.95 -8.71 -8.09
N ASN A 490 25.86 -8.31 -6.81
CA ASN A 490 26.47 -9.06 -5.72
C ASN A 490 25.79 -10.42 -5.53
N ILE A 491 24.45 -10.48 -5.58
CA ILE A 491 23.71 -11.75 -5.54
C ILE A 491 24.12 -12.68 -6.69
N ILE A 492 24.21 -12.15 -7.93
CA ILE A 492 24.63 -12.91 -9.10
C ILE A 492 26.02 -13.51 -8.88
N ARG A 493 26.99 -12.69 -8.44
CA ARG A 493 28.36 -13.14 -8.19
C ARG A 493 28.48 -14.16 -7.06
N GLU A 494 27.73 -13.97 -5.99
CA GLU A 494 27.84 -14.80 -4.79
C GLU A 494 27.07 -16.12 -4.90
N ARG A 495 25.94 -16.14 -5.63
CA ARG A 495 25.00 -17.27 -5.58
C ARG A 495 24.80 -17.97 -6.92
N TYR A 496 24.88 -17.24 -8.03
CA TYR A 496 24.64 -17.83 -9.35
C TYR A 496 25.93 -18.26 -10.02
N LEU A 497 26.92 -17.36 -10.17
CA LEU A 497 28.16 -17.70 -10.87
C LEU A 497 28.88 -18.96 -10.33
N PRO A 498 28.89 -19.28 -9.02
CA PRO A 498 29.52 -20.50 -8.52
C PRO A 498 28.84 -21.82 -8.94
N ILE A 499 27.62 -21.78 -9.48
CA ILE A 499 26.82 -22.96 -9.85
C ILE A 499 26.53 -23.06 -11.36
N LEU A 500 27.05 -22.12 -12.16
CA LEU A 500 26.97 -22.13 -13.61
C LEU A 500 28.16 -22.87 -14.22
#